data_AF-A0A077NC63-F1
#
_entry.id   AF-A0A077NC63-F1
#
_cell.length_a   1.000
_cell.length_b   1.000
_cell.length_c   1.000
_cell.angle_alpha   90.00
_cell.angle_beta   90.00
_cell.angle_gamma   90.00
#
_symmetry.space_group_name_H-M   'P 1'
#
loop_
_entity.id
_entity.type
_entity.pdbx_description
1 polymer ?
#
loop_
_entity_poly.entity_id
_entity_poly.type
_entity_poly.pdbx_seq_one_letter_code
_entity_poly.pdbx_strand_id
1 'polypeptide(L)' 'MACGAMGESGLWSDDAIERQLSHIESNNIRAAYIHTSVVLIGRLK' A
#
# COMPACT_ATOMS: atom_id res chain seq x y z
N MET A 1 -7.24 7.46 6.62
CA MET A 1 -8.30 7.69 5.64
C MET A 1 -7.74 8.64 4.58
N ALA A 2 -7.13 8.11 3.52
CA ALA A 2 -6.42 8.90 2.49
C ALA A 2 -7.24 9.09 1.19
N CYS A 3 -8.35 8.35 1.06
CA CYS A 3 -9.18 8.35 -0.14
C CYS A 3 -10.03 9.62 -0.29
N GLY A 4 -10.55 10.17 0.82
CA GLY A 4 -11.36 11.40 0.79
C GLY A 4 -10.55 12.62 0.34
N ALA A 5 -9.36 12.82 0.91
CA ALA A 5 -8.51 13.96 0.60
C ALA A 5 -7.99 13.99 -0.87
N MET A 6 -7.78 12.82 -1.50
CA MET A 6 -7.36 12.76 -2.90
C MET A 6 -8.51 13.05 -3.87
N GLY A 7 -9.70 12.47 -3.63
CA GLY A 7 -10.88 12.68 -4.49
C GLY A 7 -11.47 14.09 -4.37
N GLU A 8 -11.51 14.65 -3.16
CA GLU A 8 -12.03 16.00 -2.89
C GLU A 8 -11.13 17.12 -3.45
N SER A 9 -9.86 16.82 -3.75
CA SER A 9 -8.93 17.79 -4.31
C SER A 9 -9.22 18.18 -5.77
N GLY A 10 -9.98 17.35 -6.52
CA GLY A 10 -10.30 17.57 -7.93
C GLY A 10 -9.08 17.61 -8.88
N LEU A 11 -7.86 17.44 -8.35
CA LEU A 11 -6.59 17.51 -9.09
C LEU A 11 -6.23 16.19 -9.78
N TRP A 12 -6.91 15.10 -9.45
CA TRP A 12 -6.61 13.75 -9.90
C TRP A 12 -7.85 13.13 -10.52
N SER A 13 -7.70 12.49 -11.68
CA SER A 13 -8.75 11.67 -12.29
C SER A 13 -8.97 10.39 -11.46
N ASP A 14 -10.19 9.85 -11.49
CA ASP A 14 -10.58 8.65 -10.74
C ASP A 14 -9.62 7.47 -11.00
N ASP A 15 -9.26 7.23 -12.28
CA ASP A 15 -8.28 6.22 -12.69
C ASP A 15 -6.90 6.41 -12.03
N ALA A 16 -6.45 7.65 -11.87
CA ALA A 16 -5.15 7.95 -11.26
C ALA A 16 -5.17 7.67 -9.74
N ILE A 17 -6.31 7.93 -9.08
CA ILE A 17 -6.52 7.63 -7.67
C ILE A 17 -6.57 6.11 -7.45
N GLU A 18 -7.36 5.38 -8.24
CA GLU A 18 -7.49 3.92 -8.15
C GLU A 18 -6.15 3.21 -8.38
N ARG A 19 -5.38 3.69 -9.37
CA ARG A 19 -4.04 3.18 -9.64
C ARG A 19 -3.06 3.46 -8.51
N GLN A 20 -3.11 4.65 -7.90
CA GLN A 20 -2.25 4.99 -6.77
C GLN A 20 -2.61 4.18 -5.51
N LEU A 21 -3.89 3.97 -5.24
CA LEU A 21 -4.36 3.13 -4.14
C LEU A 21 -3.94 1.67 -4.32
N SER A 22 -4.03 1.14 -5.54
CA SER A 22 -3.56 -0.21 -5.87
C SER A 22 -2.06 -0.39 -5.61
N HIS A 23 -1.25 0.64 -5.91
CA HIS A 23 0.19 0.64 -5.61
C HIS A 23 0.46 0.69 -4.10
N ILE A 24 -0.30 1.47 -3.35
CA ILE A 24 -0.19 1.54 -1.88
C ILE A 24 -0.52 0.18 -1.27
N GLU A 25 -1.60 -0.47 -1.71
CA GLU A 25 -1.98 -1.80 -1.21
C GLU A 25 -0.92 -2.86 -1.56
N SER A 26 -0.44 -2.89 -2.80
CA SER A 26 0.64 -3.80 -3.21
C SER A 26 1.94 -3.58 -2.43
N ASN A 27 2.26 -2.32 -2.11
CA ASN A 27 3.43 -2.00 -1.28
C ASN A 27 3.25 -2.48 0.17
N ASN A 28 2.05 -2.32 0.74
CA ASN A 28 1.72 -2.84 2.07
C ASN A 28 1.79 -4.37 2.12
N ILE A 29 1.27 -5.06 1.10
CA ILE A 29 1.36 -6.53 0.99
C ILE A 29 2.82 -6.96 0.93
N ARG A 30 3.64 -6.30 0.13
CA ARG A 30 5.08 -6.59 0.04
C ARG A 30 5.80 -6.33 1.37
N ALA A 31 5.49 -5.22 2.04
CA ALA A 31 6.05 -4.91 3.35
C ALA A 31 5.65 -5.96 4.40
N ALA A 32 4.39 -6.40 4.43
CA ALA A 32 3.91 -7.44 5.32
C ALA A 32 4.56 -8.80 5.02
N TYR A 33 4.76 -9.14 3.75
CA TYR A 33 5.47 -10.35 3.34
C TYR A 33 6.94 -10.32 3.77
N ILE A 34 7.65 -9.20 3.56
CA ILE A 34 9.03 -9.02 4.00
C ILE A 34 9.13 -9.10 5.52
N HIS A 35 8.24 -8.41 6.25
CA HIS A 35 8.21 -8.42 7.70
C HIS A 35 7.97 -9.83 8.25
N THR A 36 6.97 -10.54 7.72
CA THR A 36 6.70 -11.92 8.10
C THR A 36 7.87 -12.84 7.75
N SER A 37 8.49 -12.67 6.58
CA SER A 37 9.63 -13.48 6.14
C SER A 37 10.87 -13.24 7.00
N VAL A 38 11.19 -11.98 7.34
CA VAL A 38 12.29 -11.62 8.26
C VAL A 38 12.02 -12.15 9.66
N VAL A 39 10.78 -12.04 10.15
CA VAL A 39 10.39 -12.57 11.46
C VAL A 39 10.47 -14.10 11.49
N LEU A 40 10.08 -14.79 10.43
CA LEU A 40 10.16 -16.25 10.36
C LEU A 40 11.61 -16.74 10.23
N ILE A 41 12.42 -16.09 9.41
CA ILE A 41 13.84 -16.42 9.22
C ILE A 41 14.66 -16.14 10.49
N GLY A 42 14.37 -15.05 11.21
CA GLY A 42 15.03 -14.72 12.46
C GLY A 42 14.66 -15.62 13.64
N ARG A 43 13.56 -16.38 13.55
CA ARG A 43 13.11 -17.34 14.58
C ARG A 43 13.64 -18.76 14.39
N LEU A 44 14.33 -19.03 13.28
CA LEU A 44 14.93 -20.32 12.93
C LEU A 44 16.46 -20.36 13.13
N LYS A 45 17.01 -19.40 13.88
CA LYS A 45 18.44 -19.32 14.22
C LYS A 45 18.62 -19.32 15.74
#